data_AF-A0A5C8DCF6-F1
#
_entry.id   AF-A0A5C8DCF6-F1
#
_cell.length_a   1.000
_cell.length_b   1.000
_cell.length_c   1.000
_cell.angle_alpha   90.00
_cell.angle_beta   90.00
_cell.angle_gamma   90.00
#
_symmetry.space_group_name_H-M   'P 1'
#
loop_
_entity.id
_entity.type
_entity.pdbx_description
1 polymer ?
#
loop_
_entity_poly.entity_id
_entity_poly.type
_entity_poly.pdbx_seq_one_letter_code
_entity_poly.pdbx_strand_id
1 'polypeptide(L)'
;MKKDLVTTIKGWLNAAGIKVSSRLLSKELRSHPRFPSLISITDVLDELNIDNGAYVVDKSKVDELGLPFLAHIDVDGGEFILVNPRNKTSLAESSVLNNWDGIAVFAEKSPGWRHNENEELLRKENQAKWRWSIALAATAVLMILAMAGPISILSVSFFALSLLGFITAVLIVQKEMGISNQLSDKLCSISSNTGCEGVLQSKASQIGGLFKWSDLGIIYFATLLLLQTVSSPLIPFISFAALPFTAFSLYYQGVIEKKWCTLCLVTVSILWMQCLLSVSSLSGLSFSILSWENIVLPLNLTLIVAMVWLGLLRPAAQQNNRLVKANFDLTRFKYDSNIFTAALHSQRKIDASPMEGDLQLGNKDASIQLLVACNTFCNPCARAHKTLHELLTKNNIGLTVRFALGSDDLQYKSANEVNYILHILEGATPAYKQQVLHDWFELMDLDEFTKKYPPVKSADLLAKHPGVTRNHEWARSAGISFTPTLFVNGFELPENYKIGNLRNIIKATIVEDTGIAVST
;
A
#
# COMPACT_ATOMS: atom_id res chain seq x y z
N MET A 1 10.03 -7.73 -18.58
CA MET A 1 8.67 -7.72 -17.97
C MET A 1 8.82 -6.97 -16.66
N LYS A 2 8.31 -5.74 -16.55
CA LYS A 2 8.49 -4.93 -15.35
C LYS A 2 7.72 -5.59 -14.20
N LYS A 3 8.42 -6.35 -13.34
CA LYS A 3 7.78 -6.91 -12.14
C LYS A 3 7.36 -5.75 -11.27
N ASP A 4 6.19 -5.87 -10.63
CA ASP A 4 5.73 -4.86 -9.70
C ASP A 4 6.79 -4.63 -8.62
N LEU A 5 7.35 -3.43 -8.55
CA LEU A 5 8.51 -3.12 -7.71
C LEU A 5 8.28 -3.49 -6.23
N VAL A 6 7.07 -3.23 -5.72
CA VAL A 6 6.66 -3.61 -4.35
C VAL A 6 6.78 -5.12 -4.14
N THR A 7 6.40 -5.92 -5.14
CA THR A 7 6.50 -7.38 -5.08
C THR A 7 7.96 -7.85 -5.10
N THR A 8 8.81 -7.20 -5.91
CA THR A 8 10.25 -7.47 -5.94
C THR A 8 10.90 -7.16 -4.59
N ILE A 9 10.65 -5.97 -4.04
CA ILE A 9 11.18 -5.54 -2.72
C ILE A 9 10.69 -6.48 -1.62
N LYS A 10 9.40 -6.87 -1.65
CA LYS A 10 8.87 -7.84 -0.69
C LYS A 10 9.59 -9.20 -0.80
N GLY A 11 9.84 -9.68 -2.02
CA GLY A 11 10.58 -10.91 -2.25
C GLY A 11 12.00 -10.84 -1.70
N TRP A 12 12.66 -9.70 -1.92
CA TRP A 12 14.01 -9.41 -1.44
C TRP A 12 14.08 -9.38 0.08
N LEU A 13 13.21 -8.60 0.76
CA LEU A 13 13.18 -8.53 2.21
C LEU A 13 12.91 -9.90 2.86
N ASN A 14 12.01 -10.70 2.27
CA ASN A 14 11.78 -12.06 2.76
C ASN A 14 13.01 -12.96 2.60
N ALA A 15 13.76 -12.81 1.50
CA ALA A 15 15.01 -13.54 1.30
C ALA A 15 16.10 -13.10 2.29
N ALA A 16 16.10 -11.82 2.70
CA ALA A 16 16.96 -11.28 3.75
C ALA A 16 16.49 -11.65 5.18
N GLY A 17 15.40 -12.43 5.33
CA GLY A 17 14.84 -12.81 6.63
C GLY A 17 14.00 -11.72 7.32
N ILE A 18 13.69 -10.63 6.61
CA ILE A 18 12.90 -9.50 7.09
C ILE A 18 11.45 -9.64 6.62
N LYS A 19 10.53 -9.90 7.57
CA LYS A 19 9.11 -10.07 7.26
C LYS A 19 8.37 -8.75 7.40
N VAL A 20 8.01 -8.15 6.27
CA VAL A 20 7.17 -6.94 6.20
C VAL A 20 5.80 -7.26 5.61
N SER A 21 4.75 -6.68 6.21
CA SER A 21 3.38 -6.74 5.71
C SER A 21 3.30 -6.24 4.27
N SER A 22 2.57 -6.98 3.44
CA SER A 22 2.32 -6.61 2.03
C SER A 22 1.60 -5.28 1.95
N ARG A 23 0.62 -5.08 2.84
CA ARG A 23 -0.21 -3.89 2.91
C ARG A 23 0.60 -2.67 3.35
N LEU A 24 1.43 -2.83 4.39
CA LEU A 24 2.29 -1.74 4.88
C LEU A 24 3.30 -1.33 3.80
N LEU A 25 4.05 -2.29 3.26
CA LEU A 25 5.08 -2.02 2.26
C LEU A 25 4.48 -1.37 1.00
N SER A 26 3.32 -1.87 0.52
CA SER A 26 2.62 -1.27 -0.62
C SER A 26 2.14 0.14 -0.32
N LYS A 27 1.59 0.37 0.89
CA LYS A 27 1.13 1.69 1.33
C LYS A 27 2.27 2.70 1.36
N GLU A 28 3.37 2.39 2.05
CA GLU A 28 4.48 3.34 2.21
C GLU A 28 5.21 3.60 0.88
N LEU A 29 5.58 2.54 0.14
CA LEU A 29 6.26 2.71 -1.16
C LEU A 29 5.39 3.45 -2.17
N ARG A 30 4.14 3.03 -2.38
CA ARG A 30 3.30 3.63 -3.43
C ARG A 30 2.83 5.03 -3.07
N SER A 31 2.85 5.42 -1.80
CA SER A 31 2.53 6.78 -1.36
C SER A 31 3.72 7.72 -1.44
N HIS A 32 4.93 7.19 -1.60
CA HIS A 32 6.15 8.00 -1.66
C HIS A 32 6.19 8.84 -2.94
N PRO A 33 6.47 10.17 -2.87
CA PRO A 33 6.47 11.08 -4.03
C PRO A 33 7.38 10.59 -5.16
N ARG A 34 8.58 10.13 -4.79
CA ARG A 34 9.60 9.67 -5.74
C ARG A 34 9.50 8.20 -6.12
N PHE A 35 8.41 7.49 -5.80
CA PHE A 35 8.25 6.11 -6.26
C PHE A 35 8.12 6.07 -7.80
N PRO A 36 8.84 5.19 -8.53
CA PRO A 36 9.57 4.00 -8.10
C PRO A 36 11.12 4.13 -8.06
N SER A 37 11.67 5.18 -7.44
CA SER A 37 13.12 5.42 -7.36
C SER A 37 13.82 4.70 -6.20
N LEU A 38 15.16 4.64 -6.25
CA LEU A 38 16.02 4.15 -5.16
C LEU A 38 15.73 4.87 -3.83
N ILE A 39 15.56 6.20 -3.87
CA ILE A 39 15.26 7.04 -2.69
C ILE A 39 13.98 6.57 -2.01
N SER A 40 12.94 6.25 -2.78
CA SER A 40 11.69 5.73 -2.21
C SER A 40 11.85 4.39 -1.49
N ILE A 41 12.87 3.61 -1.86
CA ILE A 41 13.16 2.32 -1.22
C ILE A 41 13.90 2.57 0.09
N THR A 42 15.00 3.31 0.06
CA THR A 42 15.82 3.59 1.25
C THR A 42 15.02 4.35 2.31
N ASP A 43 14.27 5.39 1.94
CA ASP A 43 13.50 6.21 2.87
C ASP A 43 12.41 5.40 3.60
N VAL A 44 11.80 4.43 2.90
CA VAL A 44 10.79 3.54 3.48
C VAL A 44 11.43 2.49 4.39
N LEU A 45 12.62 1.99 4.05
CA LEU A 45 13.35 1.08 4.93
C LEU A 45 13.79 1.79 6.22
N ASP A 46 14.33 3.00 6.11
CA ASP A 46 14.67 3.85 7.26
C ASP A 46 13.44 4.11 8.13
N GLU A 47 12.29 4.37 7.49
CA GLU A 47 11.04 4.59 8.20
C GLU A 47 10.56 3.38 9.01
N LEU A 48 10.79 2.19 8.46
CA LEU A 48 10.53 0.93 9.12
C LEU A 48 11.62 0.57 10.13
N ASN A 49 12.65 1.41 10.32
CA ASN A 49 13.86 1.14 11.10
C ASN A 49 14.59 -0.14 10.64
N ILE A 50 14.69 -0.34 9.34
CA ILE A 50 15.43 -1.45 8.73
C ILE A 50 16.77 -0.89 8.26
N ASP A 51 17.87 -1.41 8.82
CA ASP A 51 19.22 -1.04 8.37
C ASP A 51 19.37 -1.35 6.88
N ASN A 52 19.77 -0.36 6.10
CA ASN A 52 19.88 -0.48 4.66
C ASN A 52 21.02 0.39 4.12
N GLY A 53 21.46 0.07 2.90
CA GLY A 53 22.47 0.85 2.22
C GLY A 53 22.48 0.58 0.72
N ALA A 54 22.66 1.62 -0.07
CA ALA A 54 22.85 1.53 -1.52
C ALA A 54 24.31 1.87 -1.86
N TYR A 55 24.96 0.99 -2.63
CA TYR A 55 26.38 1.10 -2.97
C TYR A 55 26.57 1.01 -4.47
N VAL A 56 27.54 1.77 -4.97
CA VAL A 56 28.06 1.61 -6.34
C VAL A 56 29.19 0.59 -6.29
N VAL A 57 29.05 -0.47 -7.05
CA VAL A 57 29.95 -1.63 -7.07
C VAL A 57 30.50 -1.80 -8.49
N ASP A 58 31.80 -2.08 -8.57
CA ASP A 58 32.43 -2.49 -9.82
C ASP A 58 31.82 -3.82 -10.31
N LYS A 59 31.38 -3.86 -11.57
CA LYS A 59 30.75 -5.05 -12.17
C LYS A 59 31.61 -6.30 -12.05
N SER A 60 32.93 -6.16 -12.05
CA SER A 60 33.89 -7.27 -11.89
C SER A 60 33.81 -7.94 -10.52
N LYS A 61 33.31 -7.25 -9.49
CA LYS A 61 33.22 -7.73 -8.11
C LYS A 61 31.84 -8.24 -7.72
N VAL A 62 30.95 -8.45 -8.69
CA VAL A 62 29.57 -8.92 -8.43
C VAL A 62 29.55 -10.23 -7.63
N ASP A 63 30.54 -11.10 -7.84
CA ASP A 63 30.63 -12.39 -7.17
C ASP A 63 31.04 -12.29 -5.70
N GLU A 64 31.68 -11.19 -5.30
CA GLU A 64 32.11 -10.89 -3.93
C GLU A 64 30.96 -10.33 -3.07
N LEU A 65 29.87 -9.88 -3.69
CA LEU A 65 28.74 -9.29 -2.97
C LEU A 65 28.00 -10.33 -2.12
N GLY A 66 27.66 -9.90 -0.90
CA GLY A 66 26.75 -10.61 0.00
C GLY A 66 25.38 -10.81 -0.64
N LEU A 67 24.67 -11.87 -0.25
CA LEU A 67 23.33 -12.15 -0.74
C LEU A 67 22.32 -12.15 0.42
N PRO A 68 21.06 -11.75 0.17
CA PRO A 68 20.51 -11.23 -1.08
C PRO A 68 20.62 -9.70 -1.20
N PHE A 69 20.67 -9.19 -2.43
CA PHE A 69 20.64 -7.74 -2.69
C PHE A 69 19.66 -7.38 -3.81
N LEU A 70 19.31 -6.11 -3.90
CA LEU A 70 18.51 -5.55 -4.97
C LEU A 70 19.43 -4.82 -5.96
N ALA A 71 19.45 -5.22 -7.21
CA ALA A 71 20.25 -4.58 -8.26
C ALA A 71 19.39 -3.61 -9.07
N HIS A 72 19.89 -2.41 -9.34
CA HIS A 72 19.25 -1.47 -10.27
C HIS A 72 19.78 -1.67 -11.68
N ILE A 73 18.91 -1.90 -12.65
CA ILE A 73 19.28 -2.10 -14.04
C ILE A 73 18.74 -0.95 -14.88
N ASP A 74 19.57 -0.44 -15.80
CA ASP A 74 19.19 0.63 -16.71
C ASP A 74 18.46 0.06 -17.94
N VAL A 75 17.22 -0.35 -17.70
CA VAL A 75 16.29 -0.81 -18.74
C VAL A 75 14.97 -0.07 -18.55
N ASP A 76 14.42 0.49 -19.64
CA ASP A 76 13.12 1.17 -19.66
C ASP A 76 12.95 2.23 -18.54
N GLY A 77 13.98 3.06 -18.34
CA GLY A 77 13.99 4.15 -17.34
C GLY A 77 14.24 3.70 -15.90
N GLY A 78 14.90 2.56 -15.71
CA GLY A 78 15.26 2.00 -14.40
C GLY A 78 14.30 0.90 -13.92
N GLU A 79 14.86 -0.25 -13.60
CA GLU A 79 14.16 -1.38 -12.96
C GLU A 79 15.01 -1.95 -11.81
N PHE A 80 14.36 -2.52 -10.80
CA PHE A 80 15.05 -3.24 -9.73
C PHE A 80 14.79 -4.74 -9.81
N ILE A 81 15.85 -5.53 -9.67
CA ILE A 81 15.80 -7.00 -9.66
C ILE A 81 16.37 -7.56 -8.36
N LEU A 82 15.74 -8.61 -7.84
CA LEU A 82 16.25 -9.35 -6.69
C LEU A 82 17.37 -10.29 -7.13
N VAL A 83 18.52 -10.21 -6.47
CA VAL A 83 19.65 -11.13 -6.59
C VAL A 83 19.74 -12.01 -5.34
N ASN A 84 19.70 -13.32 -5.51
CA ASN A 84 19.73 -14.33 -4.46
C ASN A 84 20.53 -15.58 -4.92
N PRO A 85 20.82 -16.55 -4.03
CA PRO A 85 21.65 -17.70 -4.41
C PRO A 85 21.11 -18.54 -5.59
N ARG A 86 19.81 -18.50 -5.86
CA ARG A 86 19.18 -19.29 -6.95
C ARG A 86 19.34 -18.63 -8.32
N ASN A 87 19.55 -17.32 -8.38
CA ASN A 87 19.67 -16.56 -9.62
C ASN A 87 20.97 -15.75 -9.70
N LYS A 88 21.92 -15.96 -8.78
CA LYS A 88 23.26 -15.37 -8.85
C LYS A 88 23.97 -15.76 -10.15
N THR A 89 23.85 -17.03 -10.55
CA THR A 89 24.43 -17.53 -11.81
C THR A 89 23.82 -16.86 -13.04
N SER A 90 22.54 -16.45 -13.01
CA SER A 90 21.89 -15.71 -14.09
C SER A 90 22.18 -14.21 -14.09
N LEU A 91 22.76 -13.65 -13.01
CA LEU A 91 23.32 -12.29 -13.05
C LEU A 91 24.70 -12.26 -13.70
N ALA A 92 25.48 -13.33 -13.52
CA ALA A 92 26.74 -13.53 -14.24
C ALA A 92 26.54 -13.84 -15.75
N GLU A 93 25.29 -14.07 -16.19
CA GLU A 93 24.95 -14.11 -17.62
C GLU A 93 25.00 -12.69 -18.21
N SER A 94 25.72 -12.55 -19.33
CA SER A 94 26.08 -11.27 -19.96
C SER A 94 24.91 -10.29 -20.15
N SER A 95 23.69 -10.74 -20.44
CA SER A 95 22.57 -9.83 -20.72
C SER A 95 22.10 -9.02 -19.51
N VAL A 96 22.17 -9.57 -18.30
CA VAL A 96 21.74 -8.85 -17.07
C VAL A 96 22.88 -8.01 -16.52
N LEU A 97 24.11 -8.53 -16.55
CA LEU A 97 25.31 -7.78 -16.13
C LEU A 97 25.58 -6.56 -17.03
N ASN A 98 25.30 -6.68 -18.33
CA ASN A 98 25.45 -5.57 -19.28
C ASN A 98 24.53 -4.39 -18.91
N ASN A 99 23.30 -4.70 -18.49
CA ASN A 99 22.29 -3.69 -18.14
C ASN A 99 22.34 -3.24 -16.67
N TRP A 100 23.10 -3.93 -15.82
CA TRP A 100 23.33 -3.49 -14.45
C TRP A 100 24.20 -2.24 -14.44
N ASP A 101 23.84 -1.21 -13.71
CA ASP A 101 24.60 0.04 -13.63
C ASP A 101 25.62 0.08 -12.47
N GLY A 102 25.75 -1.02 -11.75
CA GLY A 102 26.64 -1.15 -10.59
C GLY A 102 25.97 -0.80 -9.26
N ILE A 103 24.71 -0.35 -9.24
CA ILE A 103 24.03 -0.02 -7.98
C ILE A 103 23.45 -1.29 -7.35
N ALA A 104 23.85 -1.56 -6.11
CA ALA A 104 23.35 -2.65 -5.28
C ALA A 104 22.81 -2.13 -3.94
N VAL A 105 21.60 -2.57 -3.57
CA VAL A 105 20.94 -2.20 -2.32
C VAL A 105 20.88 -3.40 -1.38
N PHE A 106 21.31 -3.19 -0.15
CA PHE A 106 21.33 -4.17 0.93
C PHE A 106 20.36 -3.75 2.04
N ALA A 107 19.79 -4.74 2.70
CA ALA A 107 18.95 -4.56 3.87
C ALA A 107 19.29 -5.64 4.88
N GLU A 108 19.50 -5.21 6.12
CA GLU A 108 19.81 -6.06 7.24
C GLU A 108 18.75 -5.92 8.32
N LYS A 109 18.49 -7.04 9.00
CA LYS A 109 17.55 -7.03 10.11
C LYS A 109 18.26 -6.50 11.34
N SER A 110 17.92 -5.28 11.77
CA SER A 110 18.46 -4.71 13.01
C SER A 110 18.20 -5.65 14.20
N PRO A 111 19.17 -5.82 15.13
CA PRO A 111 18.98 -6.62 16.33
C PRO A 111 17.76 -6.14 17.12
N GLY A 112 16.80 -7.03 17.38
CA GLY A 112 15.57 -6.68 18.10
C GLY A 112 14.55 -5.85 17.30
N TRP A 113 14.69 -5.76 15.98
CA TRP A 113 13.75 -5.05 15.11
C TRP A 113 12.30 -5.48 15.35
N ARG A 114 11.46 -4.52 15.76
CA ARG A 114 10.02 -4.65 15.92
C ARG A 114 9.34 -3.37 15.46
N HIS A 115 8.27 -3.53 14.69
CA HIS A 115 7.44 -2.42 14.23
C HIS A 115 5.98 -2.75 14.51
N ASN A 116 5.35 -2.05 15.45
CA ASN A 116 4.03 -2.39 16.00
C ASN A 116 2.95 -2.50 14.91
N GLU A 117 2.88 -1.52 14.00
CA GLU A 117 1.93 -1.55 12.87
C GLU A 117 2.22 -2.72 11.92
N ASN A 118 3.50 -3.09 11.74
CA ASN A 118 3.88 -4.20 10.87
C ASN A 118 3.43 -5.55 11.48
N GLU A 119 3.69 -5.77 12.77
CA GLU A 119 3.27 -6.98 13.49
C GLU A 119 1.74 -7.12 13.48
N GLU A 120 1.01 -6.02 13.73
CA GLU A 120 -0.45 -6.02 13.70
C GLU A 120 -1.00 -6.36 12.31
N LEU A 121 -0.45 -5.74 11.26
CA LEU A 121 -0.87 -5.97 9.89
C LEU A 121 -0.50 -7.38 9.40
N LEU A 122 0.68 -7.90 9.77
CA LEU A 122 1.06 -9.29 9.48
C LEU A 122 0.09 -10.28 10.12
N ARG A 123 -0.30 -10.04 11.39
CA ARG A 123 -1.30 -10.87 12.07
C ARG A 123 -2.64 -10.82 11.34
N LYS A 124 -3.10 -9.63 10.95
CA LYS A 124 -4.34 -9.45 10.16
C LYS A 124 -4.26 -10.13 8.80
N GLU A 125 -3.14 -10.02 8.08
CA GLU A 125 -2.92 -10.69 6.79
C GLU A 125 -2.94 -12.21 6.92
N ASN A 126 -2.26 -12.75 7.93
CA ASN A 126 -2.23 -14.20 8.17
C ASN A 126 -3.59 -14.73 8.61
N GLN A 127 -4.29 -14.00 9.48
CA GLN A 127 -5.65 -14.35 9.89
C GLN A 127 -6.62 -14.29 8.70
N ALA A 128 -6.50 -13.28 7.84
CA ALA A 128 -7.31 -13.18 6.63
C ALA A 128 -7.02 -14.34 5.67
N LYS A 129 -5.74 -14.67 5.42
CA LYS A 129 -5.36 -15.83 4.61
C LYS A 129 -5.92 -17.12 5.17
N TRP A 130 -5.79 -17.36 6.47
CA TRP A 130 -6.37 -18.51 7.14
C TRP A 130 -7.89 -18.55 6.92
N ARG A 131 -8.60 -17.46 7.26
CA ARG A 131 -10.06 -17.37 7.11
C ARG A 131 -10.50 -17.66 5.68
N TRP A 132 -9.81 -17.10 4.68
CA TRP A 132 -10.08 -17.36 3.28
C TRP A 132 -9.78 -18.80 2.87
N SER A 133 -8.69 -19.41 3.36
CA SER A 133 -8.38 -20.82 3.11
C SER A 133 -9.43 -21.75 3.71
N ILE A 134 -9.89 -21.49 4.95
CA ILE A 134 -11.00 -22.24 5.56
C ILE A 134 -12.28 -22.05 4.76
N ALA A 135 -12.64 -20.80 4.42
CA ALA A 135 -13.86 -20.52 3.68
C ALA A 135 -13.85 -21.23 2.33
N LEU A 136 -12.74 -21.16 1.59
CA LEU A 136 -12.58 -21.83 0.30
C LEU A 136 -12.68 -23.36 0.44
N ALA A 137 -12.02 -23.95 1.45
CA ALA A 137 -12.09 -25.38 1.71
C ALA A 137 -13.51 -25.82 2.10
N ALA A 138 -14.18 -25.06 2.97
CA ALA A 138 -15.55 -25.32 3.39
C ALA A 138 -16.53 -25.20 2.21
N THR A 139 -16.39 -24.19 1.37
CA THR A 139 -17.21 -24.05 0.16
C THR A 139 -16.97 -25.20 -0.82
N ALA A 140 -15.72 -25.63 -1.03
CA ALA A 140 -15.41 -26.78 -1.87
C ALA A 140 -16.04 -28.07 -1.33
N VAL A 141 -15.94 -28.31 -0.02
CA VAL A 141 -16.57 -29.47 0.63
C VAL A 141 -18.10 -29.40 0.53
N LEU A 142 -18.71 -28.24 0.80
CA LEU A 142 -20.16 -28.07 0.68
C LEU A 142 -20.64 -28.27 -0.76
N MET A 143 -19.88 -27.81 -1.76
CA MET A 143 -20.21 -28.07 -3.17
C MET A 143 -20.12 -29.56 -3.52
N ILE A 144 -19.12 -30.28 -3.00
CA ILE A 144 -18.99 -31.73 -3.19
C ILE A 144 -20.14 -32.47 -2.49
N LEU A 145 -20.50 -32.09 -1.27
CA LEU A 145 -21.63 -32.69 -0.54
C LEU A 145 -22.98 -32.37 -1.19
N ALA A 146 -23.10 -31.20 -1.83
CA ALA A 146 -24.30 -30.79 -2.54
C ALA A 146 -24.45 -31.46 -3.92
N MET A 147 -23.50 -32.31 -4.35
CA MET A 147 -23.64 -33.06 -5.59
C MET A 147 -24.79 -34.06 -5.46
N ALA A 148 -25.84 -33.87 -6.26
CA ALA A 148 -27.01 -34.73 -6.25
C ALA A 148 -26.76 -36.15 -6.83
N GLY A 149 -25.55 -36.43 -7.36
CA GLY A 149 -25.18 -37.70 -7.99
C GLY A 149 -24.12 -38.49 -7.19
N PRO A 150 -23.86 -39.76 -7.57
CA PRO A 150 -22.85 -40.58 -6.91
C PRO A 150 -21.46 -39.92 -7.03
N ILE A 151 -20.77 -39.82 -5.90
CA ILE A 151 -19.38 -39.36 -5.86
C ILE A 151 -18.54 -40.43 -6.55
N SER A 152 -18.04 -40.11 -7.74
CA SER A 152 -17.18 -40.97 -8.55
C SER A 152 -15.87 -40.25 -8.82
N ILE A 153 -14.82 -41.02 -9.16
CA ILE A 153 -13.53 -40.42 -9.55
C ILE A 153 -13.69 -39.46 -10.74
N LEU A 154 -14.63 -39.75 -11.65
CA LEU A 154 -14.94 -38.91 -12.79
C LEU A 154 -15.55 -37.58 -12.37
N SER A 155 -16.57 -37.61 -11.49
CA SER A 155 -17.26 -36.39 -11.03
C SER A 155 -16.35 -35.50 -10.16
N VAL A 156 -15.51 -36.10 -9.31
CA VAL A 156 -14.49 -35.37 -8.53
C VAL A 156 -13.43 -34.75 -9.44
N SER A 157 -12.95 -35.48 -10.47
CA SER A 157 -11.97 -34.97 -11.42
C SER A 157 -12.53 -33.81 -12.25
N PHE A 158 -13.78 -33.92 -12.69
CA PHE A 158 -14.46 -32.86 -13.44
C PHE A 158 -14.67 -31.60 -12.58
N PHE A 159 -15.03 -31.77 -11.31
CA PHE A 159 -15.15 -30.68 -10.35
C PHE A 159 -13.81 -29.97 -10.13
N ALA A 160 -12.74 -30.74 -9.92
CA ALA A 160 -11.40 -30.19 -9.74
C ALA A 160 -10.93 -29.38 -10.97
N LEU A 161 -11.18 -29.89 -12.19
CA LEU A 161 -10.88 -29.15 -13.42
C LEU A 161 -11.72 -27.87 -13.55
N SER A 162 -13.00 -27.93 -13.19
CA SER A 162 -13.89 -26.75 -13.23
C SER A 162 -13.43 -25.67 -12.24
N LEU A 163 -13.02 -26.08 -11.04
CA LEU A 163 -12.49 -25.18 -10.02
C LEU A 163 -11.14 -24.57 -10.46
N LEU A 164 -10.25 -25.39 -11.02
CA LEU A 164 -8.97 -24.90 -11.56
C LEU A 164 -9.19 -23.93 -12.73
N GLY A 165 -10.17 -24.22 -13.59
CA GLY A 165 -10.59 -23.34 -14.68
C GLY A 165 -11.10 -22.00 -14.16
N PHE A 166 -11.96 -22.02 -13.14
CA PHE A 166 -12.45 -20.81 -12.47
C PHE A 166 -11.31 -19.98 -11.86
N ILE A 167 -10.38 -20.63 -11.12
CA ILE A 167 -9.21 -19.96 -10.55
C ILE A 167 -8.36 -19.32 -11.67
N THR A 168 -8.13 -20.04 -12.76
CA THR A 168 -7.35 -19.53 -13.90
C THR A 168 -8.05 -18.34 -14.55
N ALA A 169 -9.37 -18.38 -14.73
CA ALA A 169 -10.15 -17.25 -15.24
C ALA A 169 -10.06 -16.02 -14.32
N VAL A 170 -10.10 -16.21 -12.99
CA VAL A 170 -9.90 -15.12 -12.02
C VAL A 170 -8.50 -14.51 -12.16
N LEU A 171 -7.46 -15.33 -12.31
CA LEU A 171 -6.09 -14.84 -12.52
C LEU A 171 -5.95 -14.03 -13.81
N ILE A 172 -6.63 -14.45 -14.87
CA ILE A 172 -6.66 -13.71 -16.15
C ILE A 172 -7.32 -12.34 -15.95
N VAL A 173 -8.50 -12.29 -15.33
CA VAL A 173 -9.20 -11.02 -15.06
C VAL A 173 -8.38 -10.09 -14.16
N GLN A 174 -7.72 -10.62 -13.12
CA GLN A 174 -6.82 -9.84 -12.27
C GLN A 174 -5.69 -9.21 -13.09
N LYS A 175 -5.04 -9.99 -13.95
CA LYS A 175 -3.93 -9.51 -14.79
C LYS A 175 -4.42 -8.44 -15.76
N GLU A 176 -5.57 -8.65 -16.38
CA GLU A 176 -6.21 -7.70 -17.29
C GLU A 176 -6.57 -6.36 -16.61
N MET A 177 -6.93 -6.38 -15.33
CA MET A 177 -7.15 -5.17 -14.52
C MET A 177 -5.85 -4.52 -14.03
N GLY A 178 -4.68 -5.08 -14.33
CA GLY A 178 -3.38 -4.60 -13.85
C GLY A 178 -3.13 -4.89 -12.36
N ILE A 179 -3.87 -5.84 -11.78
CA ILE A 179 -3.67 -6.28 -10.39
C ILE A 179 -2.52 -7.30 -10.38
N SER A 180 -1.43 -6.97 -9.69
CA SER A 180 -0.29 -7.88 -9.53
C SER A 180 -0.63 -9.02 -8.56
N ASN A 181 -0.21 -10.23 -8.92
CA ASN A 181 -0.39 -11.41 -8.09
C ASN A 181 0.81 -12.33 -8.29
N GLN A 182 1.45 -12.74 -7.18
CA GLN A 182 2.64 -13.59 -7.21
C GLN A 182 2.46 -14.87 -8.04
N LEU A 183 1.27 -15.47 -8.04
CA LEU A 183 0.99 -16.67 -8.82
C LEU A 183 0.90 -16.35 -10.32
N SER A 184 0.13 -15.33 -10.68
CA SER A 184 -0.04 -14.88 -12.07
C SER A 184 1.30 -14.43 -12.66
N ASP A 185 2.06 -13.63 -11.92
CA ASP A 185 3.36 -13.11 -12.37
C ASP A 185 4.40 -14.23 -12.55
N LYS A 186 4.39 -15.26 -11.71
CA LYS A 186 5.24 -16.45 -11.90
C LYS A 186 4.84 -17.23 -13.14
N LEU A 187 3.55 -17.52 -13.34
CA LEU A 187 3.07 -18.30 -14.49
C LEU A 187 3.28 -17.56 -15.82
N CYS A 188 3.11 -16.23 -15.82
CA CYS A 188 3.32 -15.39 -16.99
C CYS A 188 4.80 -15.05 -17.26
N SER A 189 5.76 -15.52 -16.44
CA SER A 189 7.20 -15.28 -16.63
C SER A 189 8.04 -16.56 -16.80
N ILE A 190 7.39 -17.69 -17.08
CA ILE A 190 8.07 -19.00 -17.25
C ILE A 190 9.04 -19.00 -18.44
N SER A 191 8.79 -18.21 -19.49
CA SER A 191 9.69 -18.06 -20.64
C SER A 191 9.63 -16.64 -21.21
N SER A 192 10.74 -16.18 -21.81
CA SER A 192 10.85 -14.87 -22.47
C SER A 192 9.87 -14.70 -23.65
N ASN A 193 9.46 -15.81 -24.28
CA ASN A 193 8.48 -15.83 -25.37
C ASN A 193 7.03 -16.10 -24.90
N THR A 194 6.80 -16.28 -23.60
CA THR A 194 5.47 -16.57 -23.04
C THR A 194 4.98 -15.40 -22.19
N GLY A 195 4.52 -14.31 -22.82
CA GLY A 195 3.96 -13.15 -22.14
C GLY A 195 2.43 -13.11 -22.18
N CYS A 196 1.77 -12.92 -21.03
CA CYS A 196 0.31 -12.82 -20.97
C CYS A 196 -0.25 -11.49 -21.52
N GLU A 197 0.51 -10.39 -21.40
CA GLU A 197 0.00 -9.04 -21.65
C GLU A 197 -0.43 -8.80 -23.11
N GLY A 198 0.36 -9.25 -24.08
CA GLY A 198 0.07 -9.05 -25.51
C GLY A 198 -1.26 -9.68 -25.92
N VAL A 199 -1.53 -10.90 -25.46
CA VAL A 199 -2.77 -11.61 -25.75
C VAL A 199 -3.95 -10.97 -24.99
N LEU A 200 -3.79 -10.68 -23.70
CA LEU A 200 -4.89 -10.21 -22.84
C LEU A 200 -5.32 -8.76 -23.14
N GLN A 201 -4.39 -7.89 -23.56
CA GLN A 201 -4.68 -6.49 -23.88
C GLN A 201 -5.00 -6.27 -25.37
N SER A 202 -4.94 -7.31 -26.20
CA SER A 202 -5.25 -7.22 -27.64
C SER A 202 -6.72 -6.87 -27.92
N LYS A 203 -7.01 -6.34 -29.11
CA LYS A 203 -8.40 -6.10 -29.55
C LYS A 203 -9.20 -7.40 -29.65
N ALA A 204 -8.54 -8.51 -30.00
CA ALA A 204 -9.18 -9.82 -30.10
C ALA A 204 -9.53 -10.45 -28.74
N SER A 205 -9.02 -9.89 -27.64
CA SER A 205 -9.44 -10.28 -26.29
C SER A 205 -10.88 -9.84 -25.96
N GLN A 206 -11.50 -9.05 -26.84
CA GLN A 206 -12.83 -8.48 -26.70
C GLN A 206 -13.78 -9.01 -27.79
N ILE A 207 -15.05 -9.12 -27.42
CA ILE A 207 -16.17 -9.46 -28.31
C ILE A 207 -17.02 -8.20 -28.44
N GLY A 208 -17.01 -7.61 -29.64
CA GLY A 208 -17.80 -6.41 -29.95
C GLY A 208 -17.47 -5.16 -29.10
N GLY A 209 -16.30 -5.14 -28.45
CA GLY A 209 -15.87 -4.04 -27.56
C GLY A 209 -16.59 -3.95 -26.21
N LEU A 210 -17.58 -4.82 -25.96
CA LEU A 210 -18.41 -4.79 -24.74
C LEU A 210 -18.02 -5.90 -23.74
N PHE A 211 -17.74 -7.11 -24.22
CA PHE A 211 -17.43 -8.27 -23.38
C PHE A 211 -16.01 -8.76 -23.64
N LYS A 212 -15.35 -9.30 -22.62
CA LYS A 212 -14.03 -9.93 -22.78
C LYS A 212 -14.10 -11.44 -22.65
N TRP A 213 -13.21 -12.14 -23.33
CA TRP A 213 -13.12 -13.62 -23.21
C TRP A 213 -12.82 -14.06 -21.77
N SER A 214 -12.13 -13.23 -20.99
CA SER A 214 -11.89 -13.44 -19.56
C SER A 214 -13.19 -13.47 -18.75
N ASP A 215 -14.17 -12.63 -19.08
CA ASP A 215 -15.49 -12.61 -18.45
C ASP A 215 -16.29 -13.87 -18.79
N LEU A 216 -16.25 -14.29 -20.05
CA LEU A 216 -16.88 -15.55 -20.47
C LEU A 216 -16.26 -16.76 -19.78
N GLY A 217 -14.95 -16.75 -19.54
CA GLY A 217 -14.28 -17.79 -18.76
C GLY A 217 -14.83 -17.89 -17.33
N ILE A 218 -15.00 -16.76 -16.64
CA ILE A 218 -15.60 -16.73 -15.30
C ILE A 218 -17.02 -17.28 -15.33
N ILE A 219 -17.84 -16.79 -16.26
CA ILE A 219 -19.24 -17.22 -16.39
C ILE A 219 -19.32 -18.72 -16.67
N TYR A 220 -18.54 -19.21 -17.63
CA TYR A 220 -18.50 -20.62 -18.02
C TYR A 220 -18.14 -21.55 -16.85
N PHE A 221 -17.00 -21.31 -16.19
CA PHE A 221 -16.55 -22.20 -15.12
C PHE A 221 -17.41 -22.10 -13.86
N ALA A 222 -17.93 -20.91 -13.52
CA ALA A 222 -18.87 -20.76 -12.42
C ALA A 222 -20.19 -21.48 -12.69
N THR A 223 -20.74 -21.35 -13.90
CA THR A 223 -21.94 -22.11 -14.30
C THR A 223 -21.69 -23.61 -14.27
N LEU A 224 -20.54 -24.10 -14.77
CA LEU A 224 -20.21 -25.52 -14.70
C LEU A 224 -20.11 -26.05 -13.26
N LEU A 225 -19.56 -25.27 -12.33
CA LEU A 225 -19.51 -25.63 -10.91
C LEU A 225 -20.92 -25.78 -10.31
N LEU A 226 -21.83 -24.85 -10.63
CA LEU A 226 -23.23 -24.91 -10.18
C LEU A 226 -24.01 -26.07 -10.85
N LEU A 227 -23.76 -26.35 -12.12
CA LEU A 227 -24.44 -27.44 -12.82
C LEU A 227 -24.09 -28.83 -12.27
N GLN A 228 -22.90 -28.97 -11.69
CA GLN A 228 -22.47 -30.21 -11.06
C GLN A 228 -23.18 -30.49 -9.74
N THR A 229 -23.62 -29.46 -9.00
CA THR A 229 -24.38 -29.69 -7.75
C THR A 229 -25.78 -30.25 -8.06
N VAL A 230 -26.38 -29.82 -9.16
CA VAL A 230 -27.69 -30.30 -9.63
C VAL A 230 -27.60 -31.50 -10.59
N SER A 231 -26.40 -32.06 -10.80
CA SER A 231 -26.16 -33.21 -11.70
C SER A 231 -26.77 -33.04 -13.10
N SER A 232 -26.64 -31.85 -13.70
CA SER A 232 -27.25 -31.57 -15.01
C SER A 232 -26.72 -32.50 -16.11
N PRO A 233 -27.60 -33.14 -16.92
CA PRO A 233 -27.16 -34.01 -18.00
C PRO A 233 -26.58 -33.23 -19.20
N LEU A 234 -26.63 -31.89 -19.19
CA LEU A 234 -26.10 -31.05 -20.25
C LEU A 234 -24.61 -30.70 -20.10
N ILE A 235 -23.96 -31.07 -18.99
CA ILE A 235 -22.53 -30.81 -18.75
C ILE A 235 -21.63 -31.30 -19.91
N PRO A 236 -21.81 -32.52 -20.47
CA PRO A 236 -21.03 -32.97 -21.63
C PRO A 236 -21.20 -32.06 -22.85
N PHE A 237 -22.43 -31.69 -23.19
CA PHE A 237 -22.72 -30.81 -24.33
C PHE A 237 -22.08 -29.42 -24.17
N ILE A 238 -22.17 -28.84 -22.97
CA ILE A 238 -21.54 -27.55 -22.65
C ILE A 238 -20.01 -27.64 -22.72
N SER A 239 -19.44 -28.80 -22.35
CA SER A 239 -18.00 -29.05 -22.48
C SER A 239 -17.55 -29.07 -23.94
N PHE A 240 -18.25 -29.83 -24.79
CA PHE A 240 -17.96 -29.88 -26.23
C PHE A 240 -18.17 -28.53 -26.94
N ALA A 241 -19.15 -27.74 -26.50
CA ALA A 241 -19.42 -26.40 -27.06
C ALA A 241 -18.25 -25.41 -26.84
N ALA A 242 -17.32 -25.69 -25.93
CA ALA A 242 -16.13 -24.86 -25.70
C ALA A 242 -14.99 -25.14 -26.71
N LEU A 243 -15.04 -26.22 -27.48
CA LEU A 243 -13.97 -26.59 -28.43
C LEU A 243 -13.70 -25.54 -29.53
N PRO A 244 -14.71 -24.88 -30.14
CA PRO A 244 -14.45 -23.82 -31.12
C PRO A 244 -13.61 -22.66 -30.53
N PHE A 245 -13.81 -22.34 -29.26
CA PHE A 245 -13.02 -21.32 -28.58
C PHE A 245 -11.55 -21.74 -28.42
N THR A 246 -11.25 -23.02 -28.17
CA THR A 246 -9.86 -23.48 -28.04
C THR A 246 -9.12 -23.34 -29.38
N ALA A 247 -9.76 -23.68 -30.49
CA ALA A 247 -9.20 -23.50 -31.83
C ALA A 247 -8.94 -22.02 -32.14
N PHE A 248 -9.91 -21.15 -31.84
CA PHE A 248 -9.74 -19.70 -31.97
C PHE A 248 -8.56 -19.17 -31.12
N SER A 249 -8.49 -19.58 -29.85
CA SER A 249 -7.45 -19.15 -28.91
C SER A 249 -6.05 -19.55 -29.36
N LEU A 250 -5.87 -20.78 -29.85
CA LEU A 250 -4.59 -21.27 -30.36
C LEU A 250 -4.20 -20.59 -31.68
N TYR A 251 -5.15 -20.41 -32.60
CA TYR A 251 -4.92 -19.70 -33.86
C TYR A 251 -4.47 -18.25 -33.62
N TYR A 252 -5.18 -17.53 -32.74
CA TYR A 252 -4.84 -16.15 -32.43
C TYR A 252 -3.44 -16.02 -31.81
N GLN A 253 -3.12 -16.85 -30.82
CA GLN A 253 -1.82 -16.81 -30.15
C GLN A 253 -0.66 -17.20 -31.06
N GLY A 254 -0.81 -18.28 -31.83
CA GLY A 254 0.26 -18.81 -32.68
C GLY A 254 0.48 -18.02 -33.98
N VAL A 255 -0.60 -17.57 -34.62
CA VAL A 255 -0.54 -16.98 -35.96
C VAL A 255 -0.59 -15.46 -35.94
N ILE A 256 -1.46 -14.86 -35.12
CA ILE A 256 -1.71 -13.41 -35.13
C ILE A 256 -0.76 -12.70 -34.15
N GLU A 257 -0.82 -13.03 -32.86
CA GLU A 257 -0.03 -12.37 -31.82
C GLU A 257 1.43 -12.86 -31.81
N LYS A 258 1.67 -14.08 -32.29
CA LYS A 258 2.96 -14.78 -32.26
C LYS A 258 3.57 -14.85 -30.85
N LYS A 259 2.71 -14.87 -29.84
CA LYS A 259 3.06 -14.97 -28.41
C LYS A 259 2.14 -15.97 -27.74
N TRP A 260 2.71 -16.75 -26.84
CA TRP A 260 1.99 -17.78 -26.10
C TRP A 260 1.64 -17.26 -24.71
N CYS A 261 0.35 -17.18 -24.38
CA CYS A 261 -0.10 -16.83 -23.05
C CYS A 261 -0.25 -18.10 -22.21
N THR A 262 0.61 -18.27 -21.19
CA THR A 262 0.58 -19.45 -20.30
C THR A 262 -0.79 -19.67 -19.67
N LEU A 263 -1.43 -18.61 -19.17
CA LEU A 263 -2.75 -18.73 -18.54
C LEU A 263 -3.83 -19.18 -19.54
N CYS A 264 -3.80 -18.67 -20.78
CA CYS A 264 -4.72 -19.11 -21.84
C CYS A 264 -4.47 -20.57 -22.23
N LEU A 265 -3.21 -21.01 -22.31
CA LEU A 265 -2.84 -22.40 -22.59
C LEU A 265 -3.27 -23.35 -21.47
N VAL A 266 -3.17 -22.94 -20.21
CA VAL A 266 -3.74 -23.66 -19.07
C VAL A 266 -5.26 -23.79 -19.23
N THR A 267 -5.96 -22.70 -19.56
CA THR A 267 -7.43 -22.76 -19.81
C THR A 267 -7.77 -23.71 -20.96
N VAL A 268 -7.07 -23.63 -22.08
CA VAL A 268 -7.26 -24.53 -23.23
C VAL A 268 -7.05 -25.99 -22.80
N SER A 269 -6.01 -26.27 -22.03
CA SER A 269 -5.71 -27.62 -21.53
C SER A 269 -6.83 -28.16 -20.64
N ILE A 270 -7.36 -27.32 -19.74
CA ILE A 270 -8.49 -27.67 -18.86
C ILE A 270 -9.74 -28.00 -19.68
N LEU A 271 -10.08 -27.19 -20.69
CA LEU A 271 -11.24 -27.42 -21.55
C LEU A 271 -11.14 -28.75 -22.33
N TRP A 272 -9.94 -29.08 -22.85
CA TRP A 272 -9.70 -30.36 -23.50
C TRP A 272 -9.81 -31.55 -22.53
N MET A 273 -9.29 -31.44 -21.31
CA MET A 273 -9.46 -32.47 -20.29
C MET A 273 -10.94 -32.67 -19.90
N GLN A 274 -11.71 -31.59 -19.75
CA GLN A 274 -13.15 -31.67 -19.49
C GLN A 274 -13.91 -32.37 -20.63
N CYS A 275 -13.55 -32.07 -21.89
CA CYS A 275 -14.11 -32.78 -23.04
C CYS A 275 -13.76 -34.27 -22.99
N LEU A 276 -12.50 -34.63 -22.71
CA LEU A 276 -12.06 -36.02 -22.63
C LEU A 276 -12.80 -36.80 -21.54
N LEU A 277 -12.96 -36.22 -20.34
CA LEU A 277 -13.76 -36.84 -19.27
C LEU A 277 -15.23 -37.02 -19.69
N SER A 278 -15.78 -36.03 -20.40
CA SER A 278 -17.16 -36.05 -20.92
C SER A 278 -17.39 -37.11 -22.00
N VAL A 279 -16.34 -37.61 -22.67
CA VAL A 279 -16.48 -38.66 -23.70
C VAL A 279 -17.06 -39.94 -23.12
N SER A 280 -16.65 -40.34 -21.92
CA SER A 280 -17.17 -41.54 -21.25
C SER A 280 -18.68 -41.46 -20.96
N SER A 281 -19.23 -40.25 -20.87
CA SER A 281 -20.66 -40.01 -20.67
C SER A 281 -21.46 -40.03 -21.98
N LEU A 282 -20.81 -39.98 -23.16
CA LEU A 282 -21.49 -39.97 -24.46
C LEU A 282 -22.25 -41.26 -24.77
N SER A 283 -21.79 -42.41 -24.26
CA SER A 283 -22.38 -43.74 -24.54
C SER A 283 -23.80 -43.92 -24.00
N GLY A 284 -24.23 -43.04 -23.08
CA GLY A 284 -25.58 -43.03 -22.50
C GLY A 284 -26.45 -41.84 -22.93
N LEU A 285 -26.00 -40.99 -23.87
CA LEU A 285 -26.74 -39.78 -24.26
C LEU A 285 -27.74 -40.07 -25.39
N SER A 286 -29.03 -39.81 -25.12
CA SER A 286 -30.07 -39.72 -26.14
C SER A 286 -30.38 -38.26 -26.47
N PHE A 287 -30.84 -37.99 -27.69
CA PHE A 287 -31.29 -36.64 -28.09
C PHE A 287 -32.46 -36.12 -27.23
N SER A 288 -33.20 -37.00 -26.56
CA SER A 288 -34.26 -36.63 -25.60
C SER A 288 -33.76 -35.88 -24.37
N ILE A 289 -32.44 -35.88 -24.11
CA ILE A 289 -31.80 -35.09 -23.05
C ILE A 289 -31.85 -33.59 -23.36
N LEU A 290 -31.92 -33.19 -24.64
CA LEU A 290 -32.09 -31.80 -25.08
C LEU A 290 -33.56 -31.34 -24.97
N SER A 291 -34.26 -31.78 -23.94
CA SER A 291 -35.61 -31.30 -23.62
C SER A 291 -35.57 -29.88 -23.07
N TRP A 292 -36.69 -29.16 -23.22
CA TRP A 292 -36.84 -27.80 -22.69
C TRP A 292 -36.52 -27.73 -21.18
N GLU A 293 -36.99 -28.71 -20.40
CA GLU A 293 -36.77 -28.80 -18.95
C GLU A 293 -35.28 -28.84 -18.58
N ASN A 294 -34.47 -29.58 -19.34
CA ASN A 294 -33.04 -29.70 -19.09
C ASN A 294 -32.24 -28.48 -19.55
N ILE A 295 -32.76 -27.69 -20.50
CA ILE A 295 -32.10 -26.49 -21.05
C ILE A 295 -32.38 -25.24 -20.19
N VAL A 296 -33.59 -25.12 -19.65
CA VAL A 296 -34.02 -23.94 -18.88
C VAL A 296 -33.13 -23.69 -17.67
N LEU A 297 -32.78 -24.74 -16.92
CA LEU A 297 -31.97 -24.60 -15.72
C LEU A 297 -30.54 -24.08 -16.01
N PRO A 298 -29.75 -24.68 -16.91
CA PRO A 298 -28.44 -24.13 -17.31
C PRO A 298 -28.50 -22.72 -17.88
N LEU A 299 -29.52 -22.40 -18.68
CA LEU A 299 -29.68 -21.05 -19.24
C LEU A 299 -29.91 -20.02 -18.13
N ASN A 300 -30.80 -20.30 -17.18
CA ASN A 300 -31.06 -19.42 -16.03
C ASN A 300 -29.84 -19.28 -15.13
N LEU A 301 -29.13 -20.37 -14.81
CA LEU A 301 -27.90 -20.30 -14.02
C LEU A 301 -26.82 -19.49 -14.73
N THR A 302 -26.65 -19.66 -16.04
CA THR A 302 -25.72 -18.85 -16.85
C THR A 302 -26.09 -17.37 -16.79
N LEU A 303 -27.38 -17.04 -16.95
CA LEU A 303 -27.86 -15.67 -16.90
C LEU A 303 -27.65 -15.04 -15.52
N ILE A 304 -27.95 -15.76 -14.44
CA ILE A 304 -27.74 -15.30 -13.06
C ILE A 304 -26.25 -15.04 -12.81
N VAL A 305 -25.38 -15.99 -13.16
CA VAL A 305 -23.92 -15.83 -13.01
C VAL A 305 -23.43 -14.64 -13.83
N ALA A 306 -23.89 -14.49 -15.07
CA ALA A 306 -23.54 -13.37 -15.92
C ALA A 306 -24.00 -12.02 -15.34
N MET A 307 -25.22 -11.93 -14.82
CA MET A 307 -25.74 -10.72 -14.18
C MET A 307 -24.95 -10.36 -12.92
N VAL A 308 -24.69 -11.33 -12.04
CA VAL A 308 -23.90 -11.10 -10.82
C VAL A 308 -22.47 -10.69 -11.17
N TRP A 309 -21.84 -11.38 -12.12
CA TRP A 309 -20.47 -11.08 -12.51
C TRP A 309 -20.36 -9.73 -13.22
N LEU A 310 -21.06 -9.55 -14.34
CA LEU A 310 -20.93 -8.37 -15.19
C LEU A 310 -21.61 -7.13 -14.61
N GLY A 311 -22.71 -7.30 -13.87
CA GLY A 311 -23.48 -6.19 -13.29
C GLY A 311 -22.96 -5.71 -11.94
N LEU A 312 -22.42 -6.61 -11.11
CA LEU A 312 -22.02 -6.28 -9.73
C LEU A 312 -20.52 -6.46 -9.48
N LEU A 313 -20.00 -7.69 -9.61
CA LEU A 313 -18.65 -8.01 -9.15
C LEU A 313 -17.56 -7.36 -10.00
N ARG A 314 -17.69 -7.43 -11.33
CA ARG A 314 -16.71 -6.89 -12.28
C ARG A 314 -16.61 -5.35 -12.19
N PRO A 315 -17.72 -4.58 -12.22
CA PRO A 315 -17.65 -3.13 -12.04
C PRO A 315 -17.12 -2.72 -10.65
N ALA A 316 -17.55 -3.40 -9.58
CA ALA A 316 -17.08 -3.11 -8.24
C ALA A 316 -15.56 -3.34 -8.09
N ALA A 317 -15.05 -4.46 -8.62
CA ALA A 317 -13.62 -4.75 -8.63
C ALA A 317 -12.82 -3.70 -9.42
N GLN A 318 -13.31 -3.30 -10.60
CA GLN A 318 -12.67 -2.29 -11.43
C GLN A 318 -12.69 -0.90 -10.77
N GLN A 319 -13.83 -0.49 -10.21
CA GLN A 319 -13.96 0.78 -9.50
C GLN A 319 -13.02 0.83 -8.29
N ASN A 320 -12.98 -0.23 -7.49
CA ASN A 320 -12.08 -0.32 -6.35
C ASN A 320 -10.61 -0.20 -6.79
N ASN A 321 -10.21 -0.89 -7.86
CA ASN A 321 -8.84 -0.80 -8.38
C ASN A 321 -8.51 0.63 -8.87
N ARG A 322 -9.45 1.29 -9.56
CA ARG A 322 -9.30 2.70 -9.98
C ARG A 322 -9.17 3.65 -8.79
N LEU A 323 -9.99 3.47 -7.76
CA LEU A 323 -9.94 4.27 -6.53
C LEU A 323 -8.62 4.09 -5.79
N VAL A 324 -8.13 2.85 -5.66
CA VAL A 324 -6.83 2.57 -5.04
C VAL A 324 -5.70 3.24 -5.81
N LYS A 325 -5.70 3.14 -7.14
CA LYS A 325 -4.68 3.80 -7.98
C LYS A 325 -4.75 5.32 -7.85
N ALA A 326 -5.95 5.90 -8.00
CA ALA A 326 -6.18 7.35 -7.86
C ALA A 326 -5.78 7.87 -6.47
N ASN A 327 -6.02 7.09 -5.41
CA ASN A 327 -5.60 7.45 -4.07
C ASN A 327 -4.08 7.53 -3.94
N PHE A 328 -3.33 6.58 -4.52
CA PHE A 328 -1.86 6.67 -4.53
C PHE A 328 -1.36 7.85 -5.37
N ASP A 329 -1.93 8.07 -6.55
CA ASP A 329 -1.55 9.18 -7.43
C ASP A 329 -1.80 10.54 -6.75
N LEU A 330 -2.96 10.72 -6.11
CA LEU A 330 -3.29 11.90 -5.30
C LEU A 330 -2.35 12.05 -4.09
N THR A 331 -2.01 10.95 -3.43
CA THR A 331 -1.13 10.97 -2.26
C THR A 331 0.28 11.44 -2.65
N ARG A 332 0.81 10.96 -3.77
CA ARG A 332 2.09 11.44 -4.30
C ARG A 332 2.03 12.90 -4.70
N PHE A 333 0.96 13.31 -5.39
CA PHE A 333 0.74 14.71 -5.74
C PHE A 333 0.73 15.62 -4.50
N LYS A 334 0.04 15.21 -3.43
CA LYS A 334 0.05 15.95 -2.16
C LYS A 334 1.44 16.00 -1.53
N TYR A 335 2.21 14.93 -1.58
CA TYR A 335 3.51 14.88 -0.90
C TYR A 335 4.68 15.41 -1.74
N ASP A 336 4.41 15.91 -2.95
CA ASP A 336 5.41 16.58 -3.77
C ASP A 336 5.85 17.91 -3.13
N SER A 337 7.17 18.10 -2.98
CA SER A 337 7.78 19.25 -2.29
C SER A 337 7.40 20.57 -2.95
N ASN A 338 7.38 20.62 -4.29
CA ASN A 338 7.10 21.85 -5.04
C ASN A 338 5.62 22.23 -4.93
N ILE A 339 4.72 21.24 -5.04
CA ILE A 339 3.27 21.46 -4.89
C ILE A 339 2.95 21.90 -3.47
N PHE A 340 3.53 21.24 -2.46
CA PHE A 340 3.36 21.64 -1.07
C PHE A 340 3.87 23.07 -0.83
N THR A 341 5.09 23.38 -1.29
CA THR A 341 5.69 24.71 -1.11
C THR A 341 4.87 25.81 -1.77
N ALA A 342 4.38 25.57 -2.99
CA ALA A 342 3.49 26.52 -3.67
C ALA A 342 2.17 26.72 -2.90
N ALA A 343 1.56 25.64 -2.40
CA ALA A 343 0.34 25.71 -1.59
C ALA A 343 0.56 26.38 -0.22
N LEU A 344 1.73 26.19 0.38
CA LEU A 344 2.14 26.80 1.64
C LEU A 344 2.34 28.31 1.49
N HIS A 345 3.08 28.73 0.46
CA HIS A 345 3.34 30.14 0.18
C HIS A 345 2.10 30.93 -0.26
N SER A 346 1.03 30.25 -0.70
CA SER A 346 -0.26 30.90 -0.94
C SER A 346 -1.08 31.12 0.33
N GLN A 347 -0.69 30.55 1.47
CA GLN A 347 -1.35 30.79 2.75
C GLN A 347 -0.90 32.11 3.37
N ARG A 348 -1.66 32.57 4.38
CA ARG A 348 -1.26 33.74 5.14
C ARG A 348 0.09 33.50 5.82
N LYS A 349 0.93 34.53 5.78
CA LYS A 349 2.21 34.58 6.48
C LYS A 349 2.05 35.40 7.75
N ILE A 350 2.59 34.91 8.86
CA ILE A 350 2.67 35.63 10.13
C ILE A 350 4.12 35.96 10.47
N ASP A 351 4.30 36.87 11.43
CA ASP A 351 5.60 37.01 12.10
C ASP A 351 5.81 35.83 13.06
N ALA A 352 6.73 34.95 12.67
CA ALA A 352 7.17 33.79 13.44
C ALA A 352 8.57 34.00 14.05
N SER A 353 9.03 35.25 14.13
CA SER A 353 10.32 35.56 14.76
C SER A 353 10.35 35.08 16.22
N PRO A 354 11.50 34.56 16.70
CA PRO A 354 11.63 34.12 18.08
C PRO A 354 11.31 35.27 19.05
N MET A 355 10.46 34.97 20.03
CA MET A 355 10.13 35.88 21.12
C MET A 355 10.91 35.46 22.37
N GLU A 356 11.23 36.43 23.23
CA GLU A 356 11.87 36.11 24.51
C GLU A 356 10.99 35.11 25.30
N GLY A 357 11.60 34.12 25.94
CA GLY A 357 10.88 33.10 26.68
C GLY A 357 10.07 32.10 25.83
N ASP A 358 10.22 32.11 24.50
CA ASP A 358 9.56 31.14 23.63
C ASP A 358 9.90 29.70 24.02
N LEU A 359 8.88 28.85 23.90
CA LEU A 359 9.01 27.43 24.17
C LEU A 359 9.56 26.72 22.94
N GLN A 360 10.85 26.92 22.68
CA GLN A 360 11.59 26.28 21.61
C GLN A 360 12.01 24.86 21.99
N LEU A 361 11.69 23.91 21.13
CA LEU A 361 12.10 22.51 21.15
C LEU A 361 12.87 22.18 19.86
N GLY A 362 13.70 21.13 19.91
CA GLY A 362 14.50 20.71 18.75
C GLY A 362 15.59 21.71 18.37
N ASN A 363 15.93 21.75 17.08
CA ASN A 363 17.00 22.58 16.56
C ASN A 363 16.47 23.96 16.12
N LYS A 364 16.84 25.00 16.86
CA LYS A 364 16.49 26.41 16.54
C LYS A 364 17.11 26.93 15.23
N ASP A 365 18.18 26.28 14.75
CA ASP A 365 18.94 26.69 13.57
C ASP A 365 18.61 25.81 12.34
N ALA A 366 17.61 24.92 12.46
CA ALA A 366 17.16 24.09 11.34
C ALA A 366 16.43 24.89 10.26
N SER A 367 16.56 24.47 9.00
CA SER A 367 15.90 25.10 7.85
C SER A 367 14.36 25.06 7.91
N ILE A 368 13.82 24.10 8.65
CA ILE A 368 12.39 23.95 8.91
C ILE A 368 12.11 24.29 10.37
N GLN A 369 11.42 25.40 10.58
CA GLN A 369 10.87 25.84 11.86
C GLN A 369 9.35 25.68 11.83
N LEU A 370 8.85 24.84 12.72
CA LEU A 370 7.42 24.69 12.98
C LEU A 370 7.03 25.63 14.12
N LEU A 371 5.88 26.29 13.99
CA LEU A 371 5.27 27.03 15.10
C LEU A 371 3.85 26.52 15.29
N VAL A 372 3.51 26.13 16.52
CA VAL A 372 2.16 25.70 16.87
C VAL A 372 1.54 26.65 17.88
N ALA A 373 0.37 27.19 17.52
CA ALA A 373 -0.52 27.88 18.44
C ALA A 373 -1.45 26.84 19.08
N CYS A 374 -1.41 26.68 20.41
CA CYS A 374 -2.19 25.66 21.11
C CYS A 374 -2.82 26.18 22.41
N ASN A 375 -3.80 25.45 22.94
CA ASN A 375 -4.38 25.67 24.26
C ASN A 375 -4.19 24.42 25.15
N THR A 376 -3.99 24.61 26.45
CA THR A 376 -3.65 23.58 27.45
C THR A 376 -4.73 22.52 27.66
N PHE A 377 -6.01 22.82 27.45
CA PHE A 377 -7.12 21.85 27.56
C PHE A 377 -7.71 21.41 26.22
N CYS A 378 -6.95 21.55 25.13
CA CYS A 378 -7.43 21.23 23.79
C CYS A 378 -7.02 19.81 23.37
N ASN A 379 -7.99 18.89 23.33
CA ASN A 379 -7.79 17.52 22.86
C ASN A 379 -7.16 17.43 21.44
N PRO A 380 -7.60 18.23 20.45
CA PRO A 380 -6.89 18.35 19.18
C PRO A 380 -5.42 18.77 19.31
N CYS A 381 -5.06 19.68 20.24
CA CYS A 381 -3.68 20.08 20.49
C CYS A 381 -2.86 18.93 21.08
N ALA A 382 -3.41 18.13 22.00
CA ALA A 382 -2.72 16.96 22.54
C ALA A 382 -2.35 15.95 21.42
N ARG A 383 -3.27 15.70 20.49
CA ARG A 383 -3.00 14.85 19.31
C ARG A 383 -1.95 15.45 18.38
N ALA A 384 -1.99 16.76 18.16
CA ALA A 384 -0.98 17.46 17.38
C ALA A 384 0.40 17.37 18.05
N HIS A 385 0.48 17.58 19.36
CA HIS A 385 1.71 17.50 20.14
C HIS A 385 2.38 16.12 20.01
N LYS A 386 1.61 15.03 20.11
CA LYS A 386 2.15 13.68 19.88
C LYS A 386 2.80 13.54 18.50
N THR A 387 2.12 14.02 17.46
CA THR A 387 2.63 13.95 16.07
C THR A 387 3.88 14.83 15.90
N LEU A 388 3.87 16.05 16.44
CA LEU A 388 5.00 16.97 16.37
C LEU A 388 6.22 16.46 17.13
N HIS A 389 6.02 15.81 18.28
CA HIS A 389 7.08 15.15 19.04
C HIS A 389 7.72 14.00 18.25
N GLU A 390 6.92 13.19 17.55
CA GLU A 390 7.44 12.16 16.63
C GLU A 390 8.23 12.77 15.46
N LEU A 391 7.81 13.92 14.93
CA LEU A 391 8.54 14.63 13.88
C LEU A 391 9.88 15.18 14.40
N LEU A 392 9.90 15.80 15.57
CA LEU A 392 11.09 16.33 16.22
C LEU A 392 12.14 15.26 16.53
N THR A 393 11.70 14.08 16.97
CA THR A 393 12.63 12.99 17.34
C THR A 393 13.25 12.31 16.12
N LYS A 394 12.61 12.39 14.95
CA LYS A 394 13.06 11.74 13.71
C LYS A 394 13.73 12.68 12.71
N ASN A 395 13.62 13.99 12.88
CA ASN A 395 14.09 14.96 11.89
C ASN A 395 14.81 16.12 12.57
N ASN A 396 15.79 16.70 11.88
CA ASN A 396 16.45 17.92 12.33
C ASN A 396 15.57 19.15 12.04
N ILE A 397 14.58 19.39 12.89
CA ILE A 397 13.64 20.53 12.80
C ILE A 397 13.57 21.29 14.12
N GLY A 398 13.12 22.55 14.06
CA GLY A 398 12.74 23.32 15.25
C GLY A 398 11.23 23.36 15.44
N LEU A 399 10.78 23.41 16.69
CA LEU A 399 9.38 23.59 17.04
C LEU A 399 9.24 24.66 18.12
N THR A 400 8.50 25.72 17.83
CA THR A 400 8.08 26.72 18.80
C THR A 400 6.63 26.45 19.22
N VAL A 401 6.38 26.37 20.52
CA VAL A 401 5.02 26.23 21.07
C VAL A 401 4.59 27.57 21.67
N ARG A 402 3.46 28.13 21.21
CA ARG A 402 2.86 29.35 21.78
C ARG A 402 1.44 29.05 22.26
N PHE A 403 1.15 29.45 23.50
CA PHE A 403 -0.17 29.22 24.08
C PHE A 403 -1.16 30.30 23.65
N ALA A 404 -2.10 29.96 22.77
CA ALA A 404 -3.16 30.86 22.34
C ALA A 404 -4.34 30.77 23.33
N LEU A 405 -4.40 31.73 24.24
CA LEU A 405 -5.50 31.92 25.19
C LEU A 405 -6.52 32.91 24.60
N GLY A 406 -7.81 32.66 24.78
CA GLY A 406 -8.85 33.65 24.47
C GLY A 406 -8.87 34.80 25.47
N SER A 407 -9.53 35.91 25.12
CA SER A 407 -9.70 37.06 26.02
C SER A 407 -10.41 36.67 27.32
N ASP A 408 -11.38 35.75 27.22
CA ASP A 408 -12.12 35.23 28.38
C ASP A 408 -11.20 34.34 29.24
N ASP A 409 -10.33 33.53 28.62
CA ASP A 409 -9.42 32.59 29.29
C ASP A 409 -8.40 33.27 30.22
N LEU A 410 -8.06 34.54 29.96
CA LEU A 410 -7.14 35.33 30.80
C LEU A 410 -7.67 35.53 32.23
N GLN A 411 -8.97 35.37 32.46
CA GLN A 411 -9.61 35.48 33.78
C GLN A 411 -9.96 34.12 34.39
N TYR A 412 -9.69 33.02 33.68
CA TYR A 412 -10.08 31.66 34.08
C TYR A 412 -8.88 30.77 34.37
N LYS A 413 -9.18 29.53 34.82
CA LYS A 413 -8.24 28.46 35.13
C LYS A 413 -7.15 28.36 34.06
N SER A 414 -7.51 28.38 32.77
CA SER A 414 -6.66 28.34 31.56
C SER A 414 -5.35 29.15 31.65
N ALA A 415 -5.39 30.34 32.24
CA ALA A 415 -4.21 31.20 32.41
C ALA A 415 -3.27 30.69 33.52
N ASN A 416 -3.81 30.10 34.58
CA ASN A 416 -3.04 29.55 35.71
C ASN A 416 -2.22 28.32 35.29
N GLU A 417 -2.73 27.43 34.44
CA GLU A 417 -1.93 26.29 33.97
C GLU A 417 -0.80 26.76 33.06
N VAL A 418 -1.08 27.69 32.13
CA VAL A 418 -0.03 28.26 31.29
C VAL A 418 1.01 28.99 32.13
N ASN A 419 0.58 29.77 33.13
CA ASN A 419 1.48 30.41 34.08
C ASN A 419 2.36 29.38 34.81
N TYR A 420 1.77 28.30 35.32
CA TYR A 420 2.50 27.24 36.02
C TYR A 420 3.52 26.57 35.10
N ILE A 421 3.10 26.15 33.91
CA ILE A 421 3.95 25.50 32.91
C ILE A 421 5.11 26.42 32.52
N LEU A 422 4.85 27.70 32.22
CA LEU A 422 5.92 28.61 31.82
C LEU A 422 6.93 28.86 32.95
N HIS A 423 6.50 28.97 34.21
CA HIS A 423 7.40 29.13 35.36
C HIS A 423 8.33 27.94 35.54
N ILE A 424 7.82 26.70 35.47
CA ILE A 424 8.67 25.51 35.66
C ILE A 424 9.61 25.29 34.48
N LEU A 425 9.34 25.90 33.33
CA LEU A 425 10.15 25.80 32.12
C LEU A 425 11.17 26.93 31.95
N GLU A 426 11.12 27.95 32.82
CA GLU A 426 12.05 29.07 32.79
C GLU A 426 13.47 28.59 33.09
N GLY A 427 14.42 28.89 32.20
CA GLY A 427 15.82 28.43 32.31
C GLY A 427 16.02 26.91 32.21
N ALA A 428 14.97 26.13 31.93
CA ALA A 428 15.06 24.68 31.88
C ALA A 428 15.76 24.16 30.61
N THR A 429 16.33 22.95 30.71
CA THR A 429 16.97 22.29 29.56
C THR A 429 15.93 21.89 28.50
N PRO A 430 16.33 21.77 27.21
CA PRO A 430 15.42 21.35 26.14
C PRO A 430 14.73 20.00 26.40
N ALA A 431 15.47 19.03 26.95
CA ALA A 431 14.93 17.71 27.30
C ALA A 431 13.84 17.82 28.39
N TYR A 432 14.05 18.67 29.39
CA TYR A 432 13.05 18.91 30.44
C TYR A 432 11.80 19.60 29.87
N LYS A 433 11.98 20.62 29.01
CA LYS A 433 10.87 21.29 28.32
C LYS A 433 9.99 20.32 27.54
N GLN A 434 10.62 19.43 26.78
CA GLN A 434 9.93 18.42 25.99
C GLN A 434 9.17 17.41 26.87
N GLN A 435 9.78 16.97 27.98
CA GLN A 435 9.15 16.05 28.92
C GLN A 435 7.92 16.67 29.60
N VAL A 436 8.06 17.88 30.14
CA VAL A 436 6.99 18.62 30.82
C VAL A 436 5.78 18.82 29.91
N LEU A 437 6.00 19.21 28.66
CA LEU A 437 4.91 19.38 27.70
C LEU A 437 4.25 18.06 27.32
N HIS A 438 5.04 17.01 27.14
CA HIS A 438 4.51 15.69 26.86
C HIS A 438 3.60 15.22 28.00
N ASP A 439 4.09 15.30 29.23
CA ASP A 439 3.35 14.94 30.43
C ASP A 439 2.10 15.80 30.63
N TRP A 440 2.16 17.10 30.29
CA TRP A 440 0.97 17.97 30.33
C TRP A 440 -0.10 17.50 29.36
N PHE A 441 0.24 17.24 28.10
CA PHE A 441 -0.75 16.84 27.09
C PHE A 441 -1.24 15.40 27.23
N GLU A 442 -0.56 14.54 27.99
CA GLU A 442 -1.08 13.23 28.38
C GLU A 442 -2.09 13.32 29.54
N LEU A 443 -1.86 14.20 30.53
CA LEU A 443 -2.71 14.34 31.71
C LEU A 443 -3.85 15.35 31.51
N MET A 444 -3.50 16.58 31.11
CA MET A 444 -4.39 17.75 31.00
C MET A 444 -5.21 18.00 32.29
N ASP A 445 -4.61 17.78 33.45
CA ASP A 445 -5.19 18.02 34.78
C ASP A 445 -4.13 18.70 35.69
N LEU A 446 -4.41 19.92 36.16
CA LEU A 446 -3.45 20.71 36.93
C LEU A 446 -3.17 20.11 38.32
N ASP A 447 -4.18 19.54 38.98
CA ASP A 447 -4.05 19.01 40.34
C ASP A 447 -3.23 17.72 40.35
N GLU A 448 -3.35 16.90 39.31
CA GLU A 448 -2.46 15.75 39.11
C GLU A 448 -1.06 16.17 38.64
N PHE A 449 -0.98 17.16 37.74
CA PHE A 449 0.29 17.62 37.19
C PHE A 449 1.19 18.26 38.27
N THR A 450 0.64 19.06 39.17
CA THR A 450 1.38 19.70 40.27
C THR A 450 1.88 18.71 41.34
N LYS A 451 1.35 17.47 41.39
CA LYS A 451 1.91 16.39 42.22
C LYS A 451 3.19 15.81 41.63
N LYS A 452 3.37 15.90 40.30
CA LYS A 452 4.51 15.35 39.56
C LYS A 452 5.66 16.35 39.41
N TYR A 453 5.35 17.66 39.42
CA TYR A 453 6.32 18.73 39.17
C TYR A 453 6.54 19.65 40.38
N PRO A 454 7.67 20.36 40.45
CA PRO A 454 7.99 21.20 41.60
C PRO A 454 6.92 22.27 41.88
N PRO A 455 6.66 22.59 43.16
CA PRO A 455 5.80 23.71 43.50
C PRO A 455 6.46 25.03 43.08
N VAL A 456 5.66 25.95 42.53
CA VAL A 456 6.11 27.33 42.26
C VAL A 456 6.19 28.09 43.58
N LYS A 457 7.26 28.87 43.77
CA LYS A 457 7.69 29.45 45.06
C LYS A 457 6.66 30.37 45.75
N SER A 458 5.68 30.92 45.04
CA SER A 458 4.57 31.67 45.64
C SER A 458 3.32 31.72 44.73
N ALA A 459 2.14 31.84 45.34
CA ALA A 459 0.86 31.99 44.63
C ALA A 459 0.79 33.29 43.81
N ASP A 460 1.47 34.35 44.25
CA ASP A 460 1.55 35.63 43.55
C ASP A 460 2.41 35.57 42.28
N LEU A 461 3.47 34.75 42.26
CA LEU A 461 4.27 34.49 41.06
C LEU A 461 3.47 33.67 40.03
N LEU A 462 2.67 32.71 40.51
CA LEU A 462 1.78 31.88 39.70
C LEU A 462 0.72 32.68 38.91
N ALA A 463 0.39 33.90 39.33
CA ALA A 463 -0.68 34.68 38.72
C ALA A 463 -0.25 35.49 37.48
N LYS A 464 1.05 35.74 37.27
CA LYS A 464 1.52 36.74 36.27
C LYS A 464 2.88 36.42 35.64
N HIS A 465 2.99 35.31 34.91
CA HIS A 465 4.14 35.10 34.03
C HIS A 465 4.05 36.04 32.80
N PRO A 466 5.08 36.87 32.49
CA PRO A 466 5.05 37.79 31.35
C PRO A 466 4.78 37.11 30.00
N GLY A 467 5.21 35.83 29.87
CA GLY A 467 4.96 35.00 28.70
C GLY A 467 3.47 34.74 28.40
N VAL A 468 2.57 34.80 29.41
CA VAL A 468 1.12 34.64 29.18
C VAL A 468 0.56 35.81 28.41
N THR A 469 0.77 37.03 28.90
CA THR A 469 0.33 38.27 28.22
C THR A 469 0.94 38.37 26.83
N ARG A 470 2.24 38.07 26.72
CA ARG A 470 2.98 38.07 25.46
C ARG A 470 2.40 37.08 24.44
N ASN A 471 2.11 35.84 24.85
CA ASN A 471 1.49 34.84 23.97
C ASN A 471 0.07 35.25 23.55
N HIS A 472 -0.71 35.85 24.45
CA HIS A 472 -2.05 36.34 24.15
C HIS A 472 -2.03 37.50 23.14
N GLU A 473 -1.15 38.48 23.32
CA GLU A 473 -0.95 39.59 22.36
C GLU A 473 -0.47 39.10 21.00
N TRP A 474 0.46 38.14 20.99
CA TRP A 474 0.89 37.48 19.76
C TRP A 474 -0.27 36.74 19.09
N ALA A 475 -1.04 35.93 19.82
CA ALA A 475 -2.16 35.18 19.25
C ALA A 475 -3.22 36.09 18.64
N ARG A 476 -3.49 37.24 19.28
CA ARG A 476 -4.41 38.27 18.76
C ARG A 476 -3.87 38.94 17.50
N SER A 477 -2.60 39.37 17.51
CA SER A 477 -1.98 40.04 16.35
C SER A 477 -1.78 39.09 15.16
N ALA A 478 -1.43 37.84 15.43
CA ALA A 478 -1.34 36.76 14.46
C ALA A 478 -2.71 36.20 14.04
N GLY A 479 -3.83 36.72 14.56
CA GLY A 479 -5.18 36.33 14.14
C GLY A 479 -5.50 34.85 14.35
N ILE A 480 -5.07 34.27 15.48
CA ILE A 480 -5.36 32.87 15.81
C ILE A 480 -6.82 32.75 16.25
N SER A 481 -7.65 32.08 15.44
CA SER A 481 -9.08 31.88 15.71
C SER A 481 -9.44 30.48 16.18
N PHE A 482 -8.56 29.49 15.98
CA PHE A 482 -8.73 28.11 16.44
C PHE A 482 -7.40 27.49 16.86
N THR A 483 -7.46 26.40 17.64
CA THR A 483 -6.28 25.65 18.07
C THR A 483 -6.48 24.14 17.83
N PRO A 484 -5.44 23.40 17.41
CA PRO A 484 -4.12 23.90 17.06
C PRO A 484 -4.12 24.62 15.71
N THR A 485 -3.40 25.73 15.62
CA THR A 485 -3.01 26.32 14.33
C THR A 485 -1.53 26.09 14.14
N LEU A 486 -1.13 25.49 13.00
CA LEU A 486 0.26 25.15 12.71
C LEU A 486 0.80 26.04 11.61
N PHE A 487 2.05 26.47 11.76
CA PHE A 487 2.81 27.23 10.78
C PHE A 487 4.12 26.51 10.45
N VAL A 488 4.54 26.61 9.19
CA VAL A 488 5.82 26.12 8.68
C VAL A 488 6.58 27.33 8.13
N ASN A 489 7.72 27.67 8.72
CA ASN A 489 8.53 28.84 8.35
C ASN A 489 7.69 30.16 8.28
N GLY A 490 6.73 30.29 9.20
CA GLY A 490 5.83 31.45 9.30
C GLY A 490 4.62 31.44 8.37
N PHE A 491 4.46 30.45 7.49
CA PHE A 491 3.25 30.27 6.67
C PHE A 491 2.30 29.28 7.33
N GLU A 492 1.01 29.58 7.35
CA GLU A 492 0.01 28.68 7.93
C GLU A 492 -0.08 27.36 7.13
N LEU A 493 -0.25 26.23 7.82
CA LEU A 493 -0.43 24.94 7.17
C LEU A 493 -1.75 24.96 6.36
N PRO A 494 -1.73 24.70 5.04
CA PRO A 494 -2.96 24.74 4.25
C PRO A 494 -3.95 23.64 4.67
N GLU A 495 -5.25 23.92 4.60
CA GLU A 495 -6.32 23.02 5.10
C GLU A 495 -6.32 21.61 4.49
N ASN A 496 -5.86 21.47 3.24
CA ASN A 496 -5.76 20.18 2.57
C ASN A 496 -4.60 19.31 3.10
N TYR A 497 -3.76 19.85 3.99
CA TYR A 497 -2.66 19.15 4.66
C TYR A 497 -2.95 18.96 6.14
N LYS A 498 -2.68 17.74 6.63
CA LYS A 498 -2.72 17.41 8.05
C LYS A 498 -1.29 17.36 8.58
N ILE A 499 -1.10 17.57 9.89
CA ILE A 499 0.21 17.52 10.55
C ILE A 499 0.95 16.21 10.24
N GLY A 500 0.25 15.07 10.24
CA GLY A 500 0.84 13.78 9.90
C GLY A 500 1.35 13.66 8.45
N ASN A 501 0.89 14.52 7.53
CA ASN A 501 1.42 14.59 6.16
C ASN A 501 2.83 15.19 6.12
N LEU A 502 3.18 16.06 7.08
CA LEU A 502 4.50 16.69 7.15
C LEU A 502 5.62 15.67 7.26
N ARG A 503 5.35 14.50 7.86
CA ARG A 503 6.30 13.38 7.93
C ARG A 503 6.89 13.01 6.57
N ASN A 504 6.05 12.98 5.55
CA ASN A 504 6.45 12.57 4.20
C ASN A 504 6.97 13.75 3.37
N ILE A 505 6.48 14.96 3.66
CA ILE A 505 6.88 16.19 2.96
C ILE A 505 8.28 16.63 3.40
N ILE A 506 8.54 16.70 4.71
CA ILE A 506 9.83 17.17 5.27
C ILE A 506 11.00 16.35 4.71
N LYS A 507 10.84 15.03 4.61
CA LYS A 507 11.84 14.14 4.00
C LYS A 507 12.08 14.47 2.53
N ALA A 508 11.01 14.71 1.75
CA ALA A 508 11.12 15.04 0.34
C ALA A 508 11.91 16.35 0.11
N THR A 509 11.73 17.34 1.00
CA THR A 509 12.37 18.66 0.96
C THR A 509 13.83 18.63 1.44
N ILE A 510 14.17 17.87 2.49
CA ILE A 510 15.56 17.78 2.99
C ILE A 510 16.53 17.24 1.92
N VAL A 511 16.05 16.36 1.04
CA VAL A 511 16.87 15.80 -0.06
C VAL A 511 17.23 16.85 -1.13
N GLU A 512 16.46 17.95 -1.26
CA GLU A 512 16.78 19.03 -2.21
C GLU A 512 17.96 19.89 -1.72
N ASP A 513 18.10 20.10 -0.40
CA ASP A 513 19.21 20.85 0.19
C ASP A 513 20.52 20.05 0.27
N THR A 514 20.44 18.71 0.30
CA THR A 514 21.62 17.84 0.23
C THR A 514 22.04 17.52 -1.21
N GLY A 515 21.67 18.38 -2.17
CA GLY A 515 22.14 18.31 -3.55
C GLY A 515 23.63 18.03 -3.57
N ILE A 516 23.95 16.78 -3.93
CA ILE A 516 25.29 16.26 -4.12
C ILE A 516 25.99 17.30 -4.98
N ALA A 517 27.05 17.89 -4.43
CA ALA A 517 28.02 18.64 -5.22
C ALA A 517 28.63 17.64 -6.22
N VAL A 518 27.95 17.46 -7.35
CA VAL A 518 28.56 16.89 -8.54
C VAL A 518 29.47 18.00 -9.05
N SER A 519 30.70 18.01 -8.55
CA SER A 519 31.80 18.63 -9.25
C SER A 519 31.78 18.04 -10.67
N THR A 520 31.59 18.92 -11.65
CA THR A 520 31.85 18.68 -13.08
C THR A 520 33.14 17.93 -13.31
#